data_AF-A0A261CFS4-F1
#
_entry.id   AF-A0A261CFS4-F1
#
_cell.length_a   1.000
_cell.length_b   1.000
_cell.length_c   1.000
_cell.angle_alpha   90.00
_cell.angle_beta   90.00
_cell.angle_gamma   90.00
#
_symmetry.space_group_name_H-M   'P 1'
#
loop_
_entity.id
_entity.type
_entity.pdbx_description
1 polymer ?
#
loop_
_entity_poly.entity_id
_entity_poly.type
_entity_poly.pdbx_seq_one_letter_code
_entity_poly.pdbx_strand_id
1 'polypeptide(L)'
;RGHKMLLAVFSLISLCTMVSTIEEDNTLTVEVTKSSDPKCGKYMQNHENPVLKIRYVRLLHTVPYDDDSDQWKSSLLCQPLKSDGYNTVEGKYTFKCILTGPPPPSINVIIFAVVPINQMMSSQIEYRYKEDTMRMFNFLKPETVMGQKFTHNSHLHFRNITYKVNGQTNFLFDDNCLNNYPDSLLADHGLYIRNGNEKTYTRMYFDSLFSGEKLAKPVII
;
A
#
# COMPACT_ATOMS: atom_id res chain seq x y z
N ARG A 1 -19.47 22.22 -57.52
CA ARG A 1 -18.53 22.84 -56.55
C ARG A 1 -18.75 22.37 -55.10
N GLY A 2 -19.81 21.61 -54.77
CA GLY A 2 -20.11 21.17 -53.39
C GLY A 2 -19.63 19.77 -52.95
N HIS A 3 -19.14 18.91 -53.86
CA HIS A 3 -18.69 17.54 -53.48
C HIS A 3 -17.26 17.48 -52.91
N LYS A 4 -16.39 18.46 -53.22
CA LYS A 4 -15.03 18.52 -52.66
C LYS A 4 -15.00 18.98 -51.20
N MET A 5 -16.06 19.66 -50.74
CA MET A 5 -16.15 20.15 -49.35
C MET A 5 -16.60 19.05 -48.38
N LEU A 6 -17.44 18.11 -48.81
CA LEU A 6 -17.89 16.99 -47.96
C LEU A 6 -16.77 16.00 -47.65
N LEU A 7 -15.89 15.70 -48.61
CA LEU A 7 -14.76 14.78 -48.42
C LEU A 7 -13.68 15.33 -47.47
N ALA A 8 -13.48 16.65 -47.45
CA ALA A 8 -12.55 17.30 -46.53
C ALA A 8 -13.06 17.29 -45.08
N VAL A 9 -14.38 17.44 -44.88
CA VAL A 9 -15.01 17.40 -43.54
C VAL A 9 -14.97 15.98 -42.97
N PHE A 10 -15.23 14.95 -43.77
CA PHE A 10 -15.10 13.55 -43.32
C PHE A 10 -13.64 13.15 -43.01
N SER A 11 -12.66 13.70 -43.74
CA SER A 11 -11.25 13.45 -43.45
C SER A 11 -10.77 14.16 -42.18
N LEU A 12 -11.30 15.34 -41.83
CA LEU A 12 -11.00 16.03 -40.57
C LEU A 12 -11.68 15.38 -39.36
N ILE A 13 -12.92 14.89 -39.50
CA ILE A 13 -13.63 14.22 -38.40
C ILE A 13 -12.99 12.85 -38.09
N SER A 14 -12.49 12.14 -39.11
CA SER A 14 -11.76 10.88 -38.92
C SER A 14 -10.38 11.07 -38.24
N LEU A 15 -9.74 12.23 -38.42
CA LEU A 15 -8.44 12.53 -37.79
C LEU A 15 -8.59 13.01 -36.32
N CYS A 16 -9.76 13.52 -35.92
CA CYS A 16 -10.02 13.94 -34.54
C CYS A 16 -10.42 12.78 -33.59
N THR A 17 -10.64 11.56 -34.08
CA THR A 17 -11.06 10.41 -33.24
C THR A 17 -9.91 9.46 -32.88
N MET A 18 -8.66 9.81 -33.17
CA MET A 18 -7.48 8.97 -32.88
C MET A 18 -6.44 9.69 -31.99
N VAL A 19 -6.91 10.63 -31.16
CA VAL A 19 -6.23 10.91 -29.88
C VAL A 19 -7.10 10.33 -28.77
N SER A 20 -7.33 9.02 -28.84
CA SER A 20 -7.43 8.27 -27.59
C SER A 20 -6.06 8.40 -26.94
N THR A 21 -5.95 9.25 -25.93
CA THR A 21 -4.86 9.11 -24.96
C THR A 21 -4.85 7.63 -24.60
N ILE A 22 -3.78 6.93 -24.94
CA ILE A 22 -3.53 5.62 -24.35
C ILE A 22 -3.56 5.92 -22.86
N GLU A 23 -4.67 5.56 -22.20
CA GLU A 23 -4.75 5.52 -20.76
C GLU A 23 -3.70 4.47 -20.39
N GLU A 24 -2.46 4.90 -20.17
CA GLU A 24 -1.46 4.00 -19.63
C GLU A 24 -1.95 3.64 -18.23
N ASP A 25 -2.66 2.52 -18.14
CA ASP A 25 -3.27 2.05 -16.90
C ASP A 25 -2.16 1.73 -15.91
N ASN A 26 -1.85 2.72 -15.07
CA ASN A 26 -0.95 2.55 -13.95
C ASN A 26 -1.60 1.53 -13.00
N THR A 27 -0.90 0.44 -12.73
CA THR A 27 -1.44 -0.69 -11.96
C THR A 27 -0.44 -1.15 -10.93
N LEU A 28 -0.95 -1.73 -9.86
CA LEU A 28 -0.16 -2.36 -8.81
C LEU A 28 -0.78 -3.72 -8.46
N THR A 29 0.06 -4.73 -8.41
CA THR A 29 -0.29 -6.07 -7.93
C THR A 29 0.62 -6.44 -6.76
N VAL A 30 0.03 -6.91 -5.67
CA VAL A 30 0.76 -7.36 -4.48
C VAL A 30 0.38 -8.81 -4.21
N GLU A 31 1.33 -9.72 -4.34
CA GLU A 31 1.16 -11.12 -3.97
C GLU A 31 1.64 -11.32 -2.53
N VAL A 32 0.78 -11.90 -1.71
CA VAL A 32 1.08 -12.18 -0.31
C VAL A 32 1.42 -13.65 -0.12
N THR A 33 2.35 -13.94 0.79
CA THR A 33 2.74 -15.32 1.06
C THR A 33 1.57 -16.12 1.63
N LYS A 34 1.37 -17.33 1.10
CA LYS A 34 0.31 -18.26 1.51
C LYS A 34 0.69 -19.03 2.76
N SER A 35 -0.31 -19.48 3.51
CA SER A 35 -0.12 -20.39 4.67
C SER A 35 0.46 -21.75 4.27
N SER A 36 0.36 -22.13 2.99
CA SER A 36 1.00 -23.34 2.43
C SER A 36 2.49 -23.18 2.15
N ASP A 37 3.06 -21.98 2.30
CA ASP A 37 4.51 -21.78 2.12
C ASP A 37 5.29 -22.53 3.21
N PRO A 38 6.27 -23.38 2.85
CA PRO A 38 6.94 -24.26 3.80
C PRO A 38 7.80 -23.51 4.82
N LYS A 39 8.27 -22.29 4.51
CA LYS A 39 9.14 -21.51 5.40
C LYS A 39 8.32 -20.53 6.23
N CYS A 40 7.44 -19.80 5.56
CA CYS A 40 6.75 -18.64 6.12
C CYS A 40 5.32 -18.93 6.56
N GLY A 41 4.71 -19.98 6.02
CA GLY A 41 3.26 -20.23 6.11
C GLY A 41 2.72 -20.29 7.54
N LYS A 42 3.53 -20.77 8.49
CA LYS A 42 3.14 -20.85 9.92
C LYS A 42 2.88 -19.50 10.59
N TYR A 43 3.39 -18.40 10.02
CA TYR A 43 3.19 -17.03 10.52
C TYR A 43 2.14 -16.27 9.71
N MET A 44 1.78 -16.77 8.53
CA MET A 44 0.89 -16.06 7.62
C MET A 44 -0.57 -16.26 7.98
N GLN A 45 -1.36 -15.20 7.81
CA GLN A 45 -2.80 -15.32 7.92
C GLN A 45 -3.40 -16.27 6.89
N ASN A 46 -4.55 -16.86 7.23
CA ASN A 46 -5.35 -17.60 6.27
C ASN A 46 -5.96 -16.62 5.25
N HIS A 47 -5.78 -16.91 3.95
CA HIS A 47 -6.29 -16.06 2.88
C HIS A 47 -7.80 -16.15 2.69
N GLU A 48 -8.43 -17.26 3.08
CA GLU A 48 -9.88 -17.43 3.07
C GLU A 48 -10.55 -16.66 4.20
N ASN A 49 -9.85 -16.54 5.33
CA ASN A 49 -10.31 -15.81 6.52
C ASN A 49 -9.23 -14.81 6.97
N PRO A 50 -8.99 -13.75 6.18
CA PRO A 50 -7.95 -12.78 6.49
C PRO A 50 -8.29 -11.99 7.75
N VAL A 51 -7.26 -11.58 8.50
CA VAL A 51 -7.42 -10.71 9.69
C VAL A 51 -6.99 -9.29 9.37
N LEU A 52 -6.02 -9.12 8.48
CA LEU A 52 -5.52 -7.86 7.94
C LEU A 52 -5.84 -7.74 6.44
N LYS A 53 -6.09 -6.51 5.97
CA LYS A 53 -6.30 -6.16 4.57
C LYS A 53 -5.55 -4.91 4.18
N ILE A 54 -5.09 -4.85 2.93
CA ILE A 54 -4.53 -3.63 2.33
C ILE A 54 -5.68 -2.85 1.70
N ARG A 55 -5.96 -1.64 2.21
CA ARG A 55 -7.07 -0.82 1.71
C ARG A 55 -6.64 0.14 0.60
N TYR A 56 -5.48 0.75 0.77
CA TYR A 56 -4.88 1.67 -0.18
C TYR A 56 -3.39 1.46 -0.24
N VAL A 57 -2.78 1.81 -1.37
CA VAL A 57 -1.33 1.90 -1.50
C VAL A 57 -0.99 3.24 -2.12
N ARG A 58 0.08 3.89 -1.65
CA ARG A 58 0.67 5.04 -2.33
C ARG A 58 2.02 4.68 -2.90
N LEU A 59 2.23 5.01 -4.17
CA LEU A 59 3.54 4.96 -4.81
C LEU A 59 4.06 6.39 -4.86
N LEU A 60 5.24 6.62 -4.31
CA LEU A 60 5.84 7.95 -4.18
C LEU A 60 7.17 8.03 -4.90
N HIS A 61 7.42 9.21 -5.44
CA HIS A 61 8.77 9.67 -5.75
C HIS A 61 9.16 10.73 -4.75
N THR A 62 10.21 10.45 -3.98
CA THR A 62 10.84 11.41 -3.08
C THR A 62 12.22 11.78 -3.60
N VAL A 63 12.66 12.99 -3.29
CA VAL A 63 14.05 13.42 -3.50
C VAL A 63 14.60 13.94 -2.18
N PRO A 64 15.91 13.81 -1.94
CA PRO A 64 16.53 14.43 -0.77
C PRO A 64 16.22 15.93 -0.72
N TYR A 65 15.82 16.43 0.45
CA TYR A 65 15.55 17.85 0.69
C TYR A 65 16.62 18.49 1.57
N ASP A 66 16.92 17.84 2.69
CA ASP A 66 18.02 18.12 3.60
C ASP A 66 18.62 16.79 4.11
N ASP A 67 19.61 16.84 5.00
CA ASP A 67 20.31 15.64 5.48
C ASP A 67 19.36 14.62 6.14
N ASP A 68 18.28 15.09 6.75
CA ASP A 68 17.38 14.28 7.59
C ASP A 68 15.99 14.04 6.99
N SER A 69 15.65 14.66 5.86
CA SER A 69 14.31 14.56 5.27
C SER A 69 14.30 14.50 3.75
N ASP A 70 13.31 13.75 3.26
CA ASP A 70 13.00 13.69 1.84
C ASP A 70 11.77 14.55 1.53
N GLN A 71 11.81 15.27 0.41
CA GLN A 71 10.66 15.98 -0.13
C GLN A 71 9.88 15.11 -1.09
N TRP A 72 8.55 15.12 -0.95
CA TRP A 72 7.62 14.51 -1.89
C TRP A 72 7.57 15.29 -3.21
N LYS A 73 7.77 14.61 -4.33
CA LYS A 73 7.67 15.21 -5.66
C LYS A 73 6.44 14.79 -6.43
N SER A 74 6.02 13.53 -6.27
CA SER A 74 4.80 13.02 -6.93
C SER A 74 4.25 11.80 -6.18
N SER A 75 2.94 11.60 -6.31
CA SER A 75 2.22 10.50 -5.67
C SER A 75 1.24 9.88 -6.65
N LEU A 76 1.17 8.54 -6.64
CA LEU A 76 0.05 7.80 -7.19
C LEU A 76 -0.74 7.19 -6.04
N LEU A 77 -2.06 7.38 -6.06
CA LEU A 77 -2.96 6.71 -5.15
C LEU A 77 -3.51 5.45 -5.83
N CYS A 78 -3.15 4.29 -5.31
CA CYS A 78 -3.61 3.00 -5.79
C CYS A 78 -4.83 2.53 -5.00
N GLN A 79 -5.95 2.38 -5.70
CA GLN A 79 -7.24 1.96 -5.18
C GLN A 79 -7.58 0.56 -5.69
N PRO A 80 -8.20 -0.28 -4.86
CA PRO A 80 -8.51 -1.66 -5.24
C PRO A 80 -9.48 -1.70 -6.43
N LEU A 81 -9.23 -2.59 -7.40
CA LEU A 81 -10.05 -2.71 -8.62
C LEU A 81 -11.45 -3.31 -8.36
N LYS A 82 -11.61 -4.07 -7.28
CA LYS A 82 -12.86 -4.67 -6.81
C LYS A 82 -13.15 -4.17 -5.39
N SER A 83 -14.35 -4.41 -4.87
CA SER A 83 -14.79 -3.94 -3.55
C SER A 83 -13.80 -4.25 -2.40
N ASP A 84 -13.04 -5.34 -2.49
CA ASP A 84 -11.95 -5.69 -1.57
C ASP A 84 -10.57 -5.80 -2.22
N GLY A 85 -10.49 -5.70 -3.55
CA GLY A 85 -9.27 -5.78 -4.34
C GLY A 85 -8.45 -7.05 -4.19
N TYR A 86 -8.96 -8.09 -3.50
CA TYR A 86 -8.21 -9.26 -3.07
C TYR A 86 -8.75 -10.56 -3.66
N ASN A 87 -7.89 -11.32 -4.34
CA ASN A 87 -8.16 -12.66 -4.79
C ASN A 87 -7.64 -13.67 -3.76
N THR A 88 -8.56 -14.28 -3.01
CA THR A 88 -8.26 -15.24 -1.93
C THR A 88 -7.61 -16.53 -2.45
N VAL A 89 -7.96 -16.97 -3.66
CA VAL A 89 -7.40 -18.18 -4.29
C VAL A 89 -5.95 -17.94 -4.68
N GLU A 90 -5.67 -16.79 -5.27
CA GLU A 90 -4.34 -16.43 -5.73
C GLU A 90 -3.45 -15.85 -4.64
N GLY A 91 -4.03 -15.32 -3.55
CA GLY A 91 -3.31 -14.56 -2.53
C GLY A 91 -2.79 -13.23 -3.08
N LYS A 92 -3.60 -12.53 -3.89
CA LYS A 92 -3.16 -11.35 -4.64
C LYS A 92 -4.10 -10.17 -4.49
N TYR A 93 -3.53 -9.00 -4.27
CA TYR A 93 -4.23 -7.72 -4.38
C TYR A 93 -3.97 -7.09 -5.74
N THR A 94 -4.99 -6.47 -6.34
CA THR A 94 -4.83 -5.69 -7.59
C THR A 94 -5.47 -4.31 -7.45
N PHE A 95 -4.70 -3.29 -7.81
CA PHE A 95 -5.06 -1.88 -7.68
C PHE A 95 -4.90 -1.14 -9.00
N LYS A 96 -5.81 -0.20 -9.28
CA LYS A 96 -5.63 0.87 -10.28
C LYS A 96 -5.04 2.09 -9.59
N CYS A 97 -3.98 2.64 -10.16
CA CYS A 97 -3.25 3.76 -9.59
C CYS A 97 -3.59 5.05 -10.34
N ILE A 98 -4.09 6.04 -9.62
CA ILE A 98 -4.44 7.35 -10.14
C ILE A 98 -3.30 8.30 -9.83
N LEU A 99 -2.73 8.89 -10.89
CA LEU A 99 -1.67 9.88 -10.77
C LEU A 99 -2.26 11.18 -10.22
N THR A 100 -1.61 11.74 -9.19
CA THR A 100 -1.89 13.09 -8.69
C THR A 100 -0.63 13.93 -8.84
N GLY A 101 -0.65 14.89 -9.76
CA GLY A 101 0.51 15.73 -10.09
C GLY A 101 1.31 15.24 -11.30
N PRO A 102 2.54 15.75 -11.51
CA PRO A 102 3.39 15.34 -12.63
C PRO A 102 3.78 13.85 -12.51
N PRO A 103 3.94 13.15 -13.65
CA PRO A 103 4.34 11.76 -13.65
C PRO A 103 5.72 11.59 -12.97
N PRO A 104 5.89 10.66 -12.02
CA PRO A 104 7.19 10.40 -11.41
C PRO A 104 8.18 9.88 -12.45
N PRO A 105 9.47 10.28 -12.37
CA PRO A 105 10.53 9.63 -13.13
C PRO A 105 10.81 8.21 -12.61
N SER A 106 10.58 7.96 -11.32
CA SER A 106 10.72 6.64 -10.69
C SER A 106 9.90 6.55 -9.40
N ILE A 107 9.62 5.34 -8.93
CA ILE A 107 9.05 5.10 -7.60
C ILE A 107 10.17 4.60 -6.69
N ASN A 108 10.37 5.27 -5.56
CA ASN A 108 11.37 4.90 -4.55
C ASN A 108 10.79 4.74 -3.15
N VAL A 109 9.51 5.05 -2.93
CA VAL A 109 8.83 4.82 -1.66
C VAL A 109 7.43 4.25 -1.92
N ILE A 110 7.06 3.21 -1.18
CA ILE A 110 5.73 2.60 -1.23
C ILE A 110 5.13 2.63 0.18
N ILE A 111 3.91 3.16 0.29
CA ILE A 111 3.18 3.21 1.55
C ILE A 111 1.94 2.32 1.46
N PHE A 112 1.83 1.35 2.37
CA PHE A 112 0.69 0.44 2.48
C PHE A 112 -0.22 0.87 3.63
N ALA A 113 -1.51 1.06 3.36
CA ALA A 113 -2.52 1.26 4.39
C ALA A 113 -3.15 -0.09 4.75
N VAL A 114 -2.70 -0.66 5.86
CA VAL A 114 -3.17 -1.95 6.39
C VAL A 114 -4.26 -1.69 7.42
N VAL A 115 -5.40 -2.35 7.26
CA VAL A 115 -6.56 -2.24 8.15
C VAL A 115 -6.95 -3.62 8.67
N PRO A 116 -7.49 -3.73 9.89
CA PRO A 116 -7.97 -5.01 10.40
C PRO A 116 -9.40 -5.25 9.89
N ILE A 117 -9.76 -6.52 9.65
CA ILE A 117 -11.14 -6.88 9.27
C ILE A 117 -12.06 -6.88 10.49
N ASN A 118 -11.55 -7.45 11.58
CA ASN A 118 -12.20 -7.49 12.88
C ASN A 118 -11.46 -6.57 13.83
N GLN A 119 -12.13 -6.10 14.88
CA GLN A 119 -11.50 -5.32 15.92
C GLN A 119 -10.36 -6.13 16.56
N MET A 120 -9.11 -5.71 16.31
CA MET A 120 -7.92 -6.29 16.92
C MET A 120 -7.63 -5.58 18.24
N MET A 121 -6.98 -6.31 19.18
CA MET A 121 -6.32 -5.69 20.33
C MET A 121 -5.46 -4.53 19.84
N SER A 122 -5.56 -3.39 20.52
CA SER A 122 -4.91 -2.19 20.08
C SER A 122 -3.39 -2.29 20.08
N SER A 123 -2.79 -1.69 19.06
CA SER A 123 -1.33 -1.64 18.91
C SER A 123 -0.68 -0.91 20.10
N GLN A 124 0.64 -1.04 20.26
CA GLN A 124 1.45 -0.40 21.32
C GLN A 124 1.16 1.10 21.54
N ILE A 125 0.60 1.80 20.55
CA ILE A 125 0.16 3.19 20.64
C ILE A 125 -0.82 3.40 21.80
N GLU A 126 -1.79 2.51 22.01
CA GLU A 126 -2.76 2.69 23.09
C GLU A 126 -2.22 2.31 24.47
N TYR A 127 -1.22 1.43 24.53
CA TYR A 127 -0.48 1.15 25.77
C TYR A 127 0.35 2.35 26.25
N ARG A 128 0.73 3.26 25.34
CA ARG A 128 1.50 4.48 25.70
C ARG A 128 0.62 5.58 26.28
N TYR A 129 -0.71 5.52 26.12
CA TYR A 129 -1.62 6.54 26.63
C TYR A 129 -2.20 6.12 27.99
N LYS A 130 -2.17 7.03 28.97
CA LYS A 130 -2.81 6.83 30.28
C LYS A 130 -4.32 6.74 30.11
N GLU A 131 -4.87 5.59 30.48
CA GLU A 131 -6.31 5.26 30.40
C GLU A 131 -7.19 6.33 31.06
N ASP A 132 -6.79 6.80 32.25
CA ASP A 132 -7.44 7.86 33.03
C ASP A 132 -7.64 9.18 32.24
N THR A 133 -6.78 9.45 31.25
CA THR A 133 -6.74 10.73 30.55
C THR A 133 -7.54 10.72 29.25
N MET A 134 -7.65 9.57 28.57
CA MET A 134 -8.24 9.50 27.23
C MET A 134 -9.48 8.59 27.11
N ARG A 135 -9.75 7.70 28.08
CA ARG A 135 -10.92 6.79 28.08
C ARG A 135 -11.09 5.96 26.79
N MET A 136 -10.05 5.78 25.98
CA MET A 136 -10.12 5.04 24.70
C MET A 136 -10.50 3.56 24.89
N PHE A 137 -10.14 2.95 26.02
CA PHE A 137 -10.48 1.56 26.34
C PHE A 137 -12.00 1.31 26.38
N ASN A 138 -12.81 2.29 26.78
CA ASN A 138 -14.28 2.15 26.78
C ASN A 138 -14.87 1.99 25.37
N PHE A 139 -14.20 2.55 24.34
CA PHE A 139 -14.60 2.34 22.95
C PHE A 139 -14.31 0.92 22.46
N LEU A 140 -13.30 0.28 23.06
CA LEU A 140 -12.86 -1.04 22.65
C LEU A 140 -13.62 -2.19 23.29
N LYS A 141 -14.50 -1.95 24.28
CA LYS A 141 -15.16 -2.99 25.08
C LYS A 141 -14.11 -3.94 25.71
N PRO A 142 -13.46 -3.51 26.80
CA PRO A 142 -12.31 -4.19 27.38
C PRO A 142 -12.54 -5.68 27.65
N GLU A 143 -13.75 -6.06 28.08
CA GLU A 143 -14.17 -7.44 28.29
C GLU A 143 -14.07 -8.32 27.03
N THR A 144 -14.41 -7.77 25.86
CA THR A 144 -14.27 -8.50 24.59
C THR A 144 -12.82 -8.57 24.14
N VAL A 145 -12.01 -7.54 24.39
CA VAL A 145 -10.59 -7.48 24.01
C VAL A 145 -9.74 -8.42 24.87
N MET A 146 -9.96 -8.45 26.18
CA MET A 146 -9.30 -9.37 27.10
C MET A 146 -9.63 -10.85 26.84
N GLY A 147 -10.77 -11.12 26.19
CA GLY A 147 -11.15 -12.45 25.72
C GLY A 147 -10.48 -12.87 24.39
N GLN A 148 -9.85 -11.94 23.67
CA GLN A 148 -9.17 -12.26 22.41
C GLN A 148 -7.81 -12.92 22.68
N LYS A 149 -7.57 -14.07 22.05
CA LYS A 149 -6.28 -14.75 22.11
C LYS A 149 -5.33 -14.14 21.09
N PHE A 150 -4.09 -13.88 21.52
CA PHE A 150 -3.01 -13.53 20.60
C PHE A 150 -2.87 -14.60 19.51
N THR A 151 -2.98 -14.16 18.26
CA THR A 151 -3.00 -15.05 17.09
C THR A 151 -1.72 -14.81 16.30
N HIS A 152 -0.69 -15.63 16.59
CA HIS A 152 0.66 -15.50 16.03
C HIS A 152 0.77 -15.75 14.52
N ASN A 153 -0.29 -16.28 13.90
CA ASN A 153 -0.38 -16.55 12.47
C ASN A 153 -1.27 -15.54 11.76
N SER A 154 -1.14 -14.25 12.11
CA SER A 154 -1.98 -13.17 11.55
C SER A 154 -1.19 -12.19 10.67
N HIS A 155 0.04 -12.54 10.29
CA HIS A 155 0.92 -11.62 9.58
C HIS A 155 0.64 -11.61 8.08
N LEU A 156 0.91 -10.46 7.46
CA LEU A 156 1.09 -10.33 6.01
C LEU A 156 2.58 -10.26 5.68
N HIS A 157 2.98 -10.96 4.63
CA HIS A 157 4.29 -10.83 4.00
C HIS A 157 4.08 -10.69 2.49
N PHE A 158 4.73 -9.71 1.87
CA PHE A 158 4.59 -9.47 0.43
C PHE A 158 5.71 -10.20 -0.32
N ARG A 159 5.33 -11.24 -1.06
CA ARG A 159 6.25 -12.05 -1.85
C ARG A 159 6.65 -11.34 -3.13
N ASN A 160 5.66 -10.83 -3.85
CA ASN A 160 5.85 -10.09 -5.10
C ASN A 160 5.11 -8.76 -5.04
N ILE A 161 5.78 -7.68 -5.41
CA ILE A 161 5.14 -6.40 -5.68
C ILE A 161 5.48 -6.03 -7.13
N THR A 162 4.46 -5.95 -7.97
CA THR A 162 4.59 -5.58 -9.38
C THR A 162 3.81 -4.30 -9.62
N TYR A 163 4.46 -3.27 -10.13
CA TYR A 163 3.77 -2.03 -10.50
C TYR A 163 4.15 -1.57 -11.89
N LYS A 164 3.18 -1.07 -12.63
CA LYS A 164 3.34 -0.42 -13.92
C LYS A 164 3.06 1.05 -13.77
N VAL A 165 4.03 1.90 -14.08
CA VAL A 165 3.90 3.36 -14.06
C VAL A 165 4.52 3.93 -15.33
N ASN A 166 3.81 4.78 -16.05
CA ASN A 166 4.28 5.41 -17.30
C ASN A 166 4.85 4.39 -18.31
N GLY A 167 4.10 3.30 -18.55
CA GLY A 167 4.52 2.23 -19.46
C GLY A 167 5.62 1.29 -18.94
N GLN A 168 6.31 1.64 -17.85
CA GLN A 168 7.39 0.84 -17.28
C GLN A 168 6.91 -0.09 -16.17
N THR A 169 7.24 -1.38 -16.29
CA THR A 169 6.92 -2.40 -15.27
C THR A 169 8.12 -2.64 -14.37
N ASN A 170 7.89 -2.57 -13.06
CA ASN A 170 8.88 -2.82 -12.02
C ASN A 170 8.43 -4.01 -11.15
N PHE A 171 9.41 -4.73 -10.62
CA PHE A 171 9.20 -5.95 -9.84
C PHE A 171 10.07 -5.94 -8.58
N LEU A 172 9.45 -6.13 -7.43
CA LEU A 172 10.12 -6.34 -6.14
C LEU A 172 9.80 -7.74 -5.65
N PHE A 173 10.82 -8.45 -5.18
CA PHE A 173 10.73 -9.85 -4.78
C PHE A 173 11.28 -10.09 -3.39
N ASP A 174 10.54 -10.83 -2.58
CA ASP A 174 11.02 -11.41 -1.33
C ASP A 174 10.53 -12.85 -1.14
N ASP A 175 11.45 -13.81 -1.15
CA ASP A 175 11.17 -15.23 -0.96
C ASP A 175 11.27 -15.67 0.50
N ASN A 176 11.82 -14.84 1.40
CA ASN A 176 12.09 -15.24 2.76
C ASN A 176 11.70 -14.18 3.78
N CYS A 177 10.51 -14.39 4.35
CA CYS A 177 9.97 -13.58 5.43
C CYS A 177 10.81 -13.58 6.72
N LEU A 178 11.80 -14.46 6.87
CA LEU A 178 12.61 -14.58 8.09
C LEU A 178 13.95 -13.84 8.01
N ASN A 179 14.39 -13.40 6.82
CA ASN A 179 15.70 -12.75 6.67
C ASN A 179 15.79 -11.44 7.43
N ASN A 180 14.70 -10.66 7.42
CA ASN A 180 14.62 -9.36 8.10
C ASN A 180 13.49 -9.36 9.13
N TYR A 181 13.22 -10.51 9.75
CA TYR A 181 12.22 -10.60 10.79
C TYR A 181 12.61 -9.72 11.99
N PRO A 182 11.66 -8.97 12.59
CA PRO A 182 10.23 -8.94 12.31
C PRO A 182 9.81 -7.95 11.21
N ASP A 183 10.71 -7.09 10.75
CA ASP A 183 10.40 -5.94 9.90
C ASP A 183 10.01 -6.30 8.46
N SER A 184 10.25 -7.53 8.01
CA SER A 184 9.70 -8.10 6.77
C SER A 184 8.21 -8.44 6.86
N LEU A 185 7.61 -8.40 8.05
CA LEU A 185 6.22 -8.77 8.32
C LEU A 185 5.37 -7.58 8.74
N LEU A 186 4.14 -7.56 8.25
CA LEU A 186 3.10 -6.63 8.70
C LEU A 186 2.21 -7.37 9.69
N ALA A 187 2.37 -7.05 10.97
CA ALA A 187 1.73 -7.77 12.07
C ALA A 187 0.41 -7.17 12.56
N ASP A 188 0.11 -5.94 12.15
CA ASP A 188 -1.05 -5.19 12.66
C ASP A 188 -1.52 -4.16 11.62
N HIS A 189 -2.57 -3.42 11.95
CA HIS A 189 -3.04 -2.28 11.21
C HIS A 189 -2.13 -1.06 11.34
N GLY A 190 -2.15 -0.18 10.33
CA GLY A 190 -1.38 1.05 10.30
C GLY A 190 -0.92 1.41 8.89
N LEU A 191 -0.09 2.46 8.81
CA LEU A 191 0.60 2.83 7.59
C LEU A 191 2.01 2.28 7.64
N TYR A 192 2.43 1.58 6.60
CA TYR A 192 3.76 0.96 6.52
C TYR A 192 4.50 1.46 5.29
N ILE A 193 5.73 1.93 5.49
CA ILE A 193 6.62 2.44 4.46
C ILE A 193 7.63 1.37 4.10
N ARG A 194 7.85 1.19 2.80
CA ARG A 194 8.97 0.45 2.22
C ARG A 194 9.72 1.37 1.27
N ASN A 195 11.04 1.50 1.43
CA ASN A 195 11.86 2.25 0.50
C ASN A 195 12.33 1.33 -0.64
N GLY A 196 11.85 1.59 -1.85
CA GLY A 196 12.26 0.92 -3.09
C GLY A 196 12.45 -0.59 -2.93
N ASN A 197 13.71 -1.03 -3.03
CA ASN A 197 14.11 -2.44 -3.03
C ASN A 197 14.30 -3.03 -1.62
N GLU A 198 14.22 -2.24 -0.55
CA GLU A 198 14.33 -2.74 0.83
C GLU A 198 13.26 -3.78 1.12
N LYS A 199 13.61 -4.84 1.87
CA LYS A 199 12.69 -5.93 2.22
C LYS A 199 11.98 -5.73 3.57
N THR A 200 12.17 -4.56 4.17
CA THR A 200 11.65 -4.17 5.48
C THR A 200 10.55 -3.14 5.36
N TYR A 201 9.66 -3.11 6.35
CA TYR A 201 8.53 -2.22 6.44
C TYR A 201 8.58 -1.45 7.75
N THR A 202 8.70 -0.13 7.67
CA THR A 202 8.61 0.71 8.86
C THR A 202 7.17 1.17 9.06
N ARG A 203 6.60 0.92 10.24
CA ARG A 203 5.31 1.49 10.62
C ARG A 203 5.44 2.98 10.89
N MET A 204 4.62 3.80 10.23
CA MET A 204 4.54 5.23 10.51
C MET A 204 3.79 5.44 11.83
N TYR A 205 4.41 6.22 12.72
CA TYR A 205 3.73 6.79 13.88
C TYR A 205 3.51 8.26 13.61
N PHE A 206 2.26 8.72 13.70
CA PHE A 206 1.98 10.16 13.71
C PHE A 206 2.36 10.68 15.08
N ASP A 207 3.59 11.13 15.23
CA ASP A 207 3.97 11.91 16.40
C ASP A 207 3.60 13.37 16.14
N SER A 208 2.85 13.98 17.06
CA SER A 208 2.20 15.28 16.85
C SER A 208 3.14 16.49 16.77
N LEU A 209 4.45 16.27 16.77
CA LEU A 209 5.44 17.33 16.98
C LEU A 209 5.73 18.20 15.75
N PHE A 210 5.35 17.79 14.54
CA PHE A 210 5.56 18.61 13.34
C PHE A 210 4.34 18.65 12.43
N SER A 211 3.63 19.78 12.47
CA SER A 211 2.60 20.18 11.52
C SER A 211 3.21 20.39 10.13
N GLY A 212 3.33 19.35 9.31
CA GLY A 212 3.78 19.49 7.92
C GLY A 212 4.06 18.17 7.21
N GLU A 213 3.87 18.17 5.88
CA GLU A 213 4.08 17.06 4.92
C GLU A 213 5.55 16.62 4.83
N LYS A 214 6.14 16.13 5.92
CA LYS A 214 7.47 15.52 5.94
C LYS A 214 7.33 14.05 6.32
N LEU A 215 7.93 13.15 5.54
CA LEU A 215 8.27 11.83 6.05
C LEU A 215 9.52 11.99 6.90
N ALA A 216 9.36 11.89 8.23
CA ALA A 216 10.51 11.65 9.07
C ALA A 216 11.15 10.33 8.62
N LYS A 217 12.46 10.34 8.34
CA LYS A 217 13.19 9.09 8.15
C LYS A 217 12.98 8.23 9.40
N PRO A 218 12.69 6.92 9.26
CA PRO A 218 12.62 6.03 10.41
C PRO A 218 13.90 6.17 11.24
N VAL A 219 13.77 6.63 12.49
CA VAL A 219 14.87 6.52 13.44
C VAL A 219 14.91 5.05 13.84
N ILE A 220 15.95 4.34 13.40
CA ILE A 220 16.27 3.02 13.94
C ILE A 220 16.73 3.28 15.38
N ILE A 221 15.90 2.90 16.36
CA ILE A 221 16.22 2.96 17.79
C ILE A 221 16.90 1.66 18.18
#